data_AF-A0A5U0XHY8-F1
#
_entry.id   AF-A0A5U0XHY8-F1
#
_cell.length_a   1.000
_cell.length_b   1.000
_cell.length_c   1.000
_cell.angle_alpha   90.00
_cell.angle_beta   90.00
_cell.angle_gamma   90.00
#
_symmetry.space_group_name_H-M   'P 1'
#
loop_
_entity.id
_entity.type
_entity.pdbx_description
1 polymer ?
#
loop_
_entity_poly.entity_id
_entity_poly.type
_entity_poly.pdbx_seq_one_letter_code
_entity_poly.pdbx_strand_id
1 'polypeptide(L)'
;MSDLELKRHEDAMKLEQLKLKIDVWKTVIDVQKHFNDLEMKVRNFGILILSAFIGAIGVSFNSGSEFIVFGYNHSVAAILALGASVVWLLFYFVDVYWYHPLLLGAVKKGLALEQEIASDIPNINLTETIGNSSPKNILCWKNMHSTGKANLFYFGVLSVLLAICIALFIFKAPQKTNQLNKINIEATCTRNSNYNGVNCIIASPSNDNK
;
A
#
# COMPACT_ATOMS: atom_id res chain seq x y z
N MET A 1 -23.10 -52.32 -37.61
CA MET A 1 -23.08 -50.86 -37.37
C MET A 1 -22.77 -50.22 -38.72
N SER A 2 -23.62 -49.31 -39.22
CA SER A 2 -23.36 -48.69 -40.54
C SER A 2 -22.26 -47.64 -40.42
N ASP A 3 -21.49 -47.41 -41.49
CA ASP A 3 -20.42 -46.40 -41.52
C ASP A 3 -20.91 -45.00 -41.13
N LEU A 4 -22.18 -44.71 -41.38
CA LEU A 4 -22.88 -43.48 -40.99
C LEU A 4 -23.06 -43.34 -39.48
N GLU A 5 -23.27 -44.44 -38.76
CA GLU A 5 -23.35 -44.42 -37.29
C GLU A 5 -21.96 -44.22 -36.68
N LEU A 6 -20.94 -44.90 -37.23
CA LEU A 6 -19.56 -44.81 -36.76
C LEU A 6 -19.01 -43.38 -36.89
N LYS A 7 -19.28 -42.72 -38.02
CA LYS A 7 -18.93 -41.32 -38.25
C LYS A 7 -19.64 -40.36 -37.29
N ARG A 8 -20.93 -40.58 -37.03
CA ARG A 8 -21.71 -39.80 -36.04
C ARG A 8 -21.13 -39.89 -34.63
N HIS A 9 -20.73 -41.09 -34.22
CA HIS A 9 -20.11 -41.31 -32.91
C HIS A 9 -18.74 -40.63 -32.82
N GLU A 10 -17.93 -40.68 -33.88
CA GLU A 10 -16.64 -40.00 -33.92
C GLU A 10 -16.81 -38.47 -33.82
N ASP A 11 -17.75 -37.89 -34.57
CA ASP A 11 -18.05 -36.45 -34.52
C ASP A 11 -18.59 -36.02 -33.14
N ALA A 12 -19.42 -36.86 -32.51
CA ALA A 12 -19.90 -36.63 -31.15
C ALA A 12 -18.76 -36.63 -30.12
N MET A 13 -17.84 -37.60 -30.19
CA MET A 13 -16.68 -37.64 -29.30
C MET A 13 -15.75 -36.43 -29.50
N LYS A 14 -15.50 -36.01 -30.75
CA LYS A 14 -14.70 -34.79 -31.04
C LYS A 14 -15.34 -33.55 -30.45
N LEU A 15 -16.67 -33.42 -30.57
CA LEU A 15 -17.42 -32.30 -29.99
C LEU A 15 -17.34 -32.29 -28.46
N GLU A 16 -17.43 -33.44 -27.80
CA GLU A 16 -17.27 -33.56 -26.35
C GLU A 16 -15.86 -33.16 -25.89
N GLN A 17 -14.82 -33.64 -26.58
CA GLN A 17 -13.44 -33.25 -26.30
C GLN A 17 -13.24 -31.74 -26.45
N LEU A 18 -13.82 -31.12 -27.49
CA LEU A 18 -13.74 -29.68 -27.68
C LEU A 18 -14.44 -28.90 -26.56
N LYS A 19 -15.61 -29.36 -26.11
CA LYS A 19 -16.31 -28.77 -24.95
C LYS A 19 -15.46 -28.83 -23.68
N LEU A 20 -14.84 -29.98 -23.40
CA LEU A 20 -13.95 -30.14 -22.26
C LEU A 20 -12.74 -29.20 -22.34
N LYS A 21 -12.11 -29.07 -23.52
CA LYS A 21 -11.01 -28.12 -23.75
C LYS A 21 -11.43 -26.67 -23.48
N ILE A 22 -12.60 -26.27 -23.97
CA ILE A 22 -13.15 -24.92 -23.73
C ILE A 22 -13.40 -24.70 -22.23
N ASP A 23 -13.95 -25.69 -21.53
CA ASP A 23 -14.24 -25.54 -20.10
C ASP A 23 -12.96 -25.44 -19.27
N VAL A 24 -11.93 -26.21 -19.60
CA VAL A 24 -10.58 -26.04 -19.02
C VAL A 24 -10.04 -24.64 -19.29
N TRP A 25 -10.19 -24.13 -20.52
CA TRP A 25 -9.77 -22.77 -20.88
C TRP A 25 -10.51 -21.72 -20.06
N LYS A 26 -11.83 -21.82 -19.92
CA LYS A 26 -12.61 -20.91 -19.08
C LYS A 26 -12.13 -20.93 -17.63
N THR A 27 -11.87 -22.10 -17.06
CA THR A 27 -11.34 -22.22 -15.69
C THR A 27 -9.97 -21.55 -15.55
N VAL A 28 -9.07 -21.72 -16.52
CA VAL A 28 -7.76 -21.06 -16.49
C VAL A 28 -7.91 -19.53 -16.56
N ILE A 29 -8.77 -19.01 -17.43
CA ILE A 29 -9.06 -17.57 -17.52
C ILE A 29 -9.69 -17.04 -16.22
N ASP A 30 -10.57 -17.81 -15.58
CA ASP A 30 -11.17 -17.43 -14.30
C ASP A 30 -10.13 -17.33 -13.18
N VAL A 31 -9.20 -18.29 -13.11
CA VAL A 31 -8.07 -18.25 -12.17
C VAL A 31 -7.15 -17.05 -12.46
N GLN A 32 -6.90 -16.72 -13.73
CA GLN A 32 -6.15 -15.50 -14.09
C GLN A 32 -6.83 -14.23 -13.57
N LYS A 33 -8.16 -14.11 -13.75
CA LYS A 33 -8.94 -12.96 -13.23
C LYS A 33 -8.89 -12.90 -11.71
N HIS A 34 -9.00 -14.05 -11.04
CA HIS A 34 -8.94 -14.13 -9.58
C HIS A 34 -7.60 -13.64 -9.04
N PHE A 35 -6.47 -14.09 -9.59
CA PHE A 35 -5.16 -13.61 -9.17
C PHE A 35 -4.94 -12.12 -9.46
N ASN A 36 -5.43 -11.62 -10.59
CA ASN A 36 -5.34 -10.20 -10.90
C ASN A 36 -6.17 -9.34 -9.91
N ASP A 37 -7.36 -9.81 -9.53
CA ASP A 37 -8.18 -9.14 -8.51
C ASP A 37 -7.52 -9.17 -7.12
N LEU A 38 -6.89 -10.30 -6.76
CA LEU A 38 -6.09 -10.40 -5.53
C LEU A 38 -4.90 -9.42 -5.53
N GLU A 39 -4.16 -9.31 -6.62
CA GLU A 39 -3.04 -8.35 -6.76
C GLU A 39 -3.53 -6.91 -6.50
N MET A 40 -4.64 -6.53 -7.14
CA MET A 40 -5.23 -5.19 -6.97
C MET A 40 -5.72 -4.94 -5.53
N LYS A 41 -6.30 -5.94 -4.88
CA LYS A 41 -6.73 -5.84 -3.47
C LYS A 41 -5.54 -5.61 -2.54
N VAL A 42 -4.46 -6.38 -2.67
CA VAL A 42 -3.25 -6.22 -1.85
C VAL A 42 -2.68 -4.82 -2.01
N ARG A 43 -2.62 -4.30 -3.24
CA ARG A 43 -2.14 -2.94 -3.51
C ARG A 43 -3.01 -1.87 -2.83
N ASN A 44 -4.33 -2.00 -2.91
CA ASN A 44 -5.26 -1.08 -2.26
C ASN A 44 -5.12 -1.09 -0.73
N PHE A 45 -4.95 -2.26 -0.12
CA PHE A 45 -4.67 -2.37 1.31
C PHE A 45 -3.35 -1.70 1.70
N GLY A 46 -2.29 -1.90 0.91
CA GLY A 46 -1.00 -1.24 1.12
C GLY A 46 -1.14 0.29 1.13
N ILE A 47 -1.88 0.87 0.18
CA ILE A 47 -2.12 2.32 0.10
C ILE A 47 -2.94 2.83 1.30
N LEU A 48 -3.94 2.08 1.75
CA LEU A 48 -4.74 2.44 2.92
C LEU A 48 -3.89 2.49 4.19
N ILE A 49 -3.07 1.46 4.42
CA ILE A 49 -2.17 1.39 5.58
C ILE A 49 -1.12 2.50 5.50
N LEU A 50 -0.54 2.74 4.32
CA LEU A 50 0.37 3.87 4.09
C LEU A 50 -0.29 5.21 4.45
N SER A 51 -1.55 5.41 4.06
CA SER A 51 -2.29 6.64 4.37
C SER A 51 -2.47 6.83 5.89
N ALA A 52 -2.74 5.75 6.63
CA ALA A 52 -2.79 5.78 8.09
C ALA A 52 -1.43 6.15 8.71
N PHE A 53 -0.33 5.59 8.19
CA PHE A 53 1.02 5.97 8.63
C PHE A 53 1.33 7.44 8.36
N ILE A 54 1.01 7.96 7.18
CA ILE A 54 1.22 9.39 6.84
C ILE A 54 0.44 10.28 7.83
N GLY A 55 -0.80 9.92 8.16
CA GLY A 55 -1.59 10.62 9.17
C GLY A 55 -0.94 10.58 10.56
N ALA A 56 -0.50 9.39 11.00
CA ALA A 56 0.18 9.22 12.29
C ALA A 56 1.49 10.01 12.38
N ILE A 57 2.30 10.01 11.31
CA ILE A 57 3.54 10.79 11.20
C ILE A 57 3.22 12.28 11.33
N GLY A 58 2.22 12.78 10.60
CA GLY A 58 1.81 14.19 10.65
C GLY A 58 1.35 14.64 12.03
N VAL A 59 0.50 13.84 12.69
CA VAL A 59 0.03 14.12 14.06
C VAL A 59 1.20 14.08 15.06
N SER A 60 2.07 13.07 14.96
CA SER A 60 3.22 12.91 15.86
C SER A 60 4.27 14.02 15.68
N PHE A 61 4.46 14.50 14.45
CA PHE A 61 5.34 15.64 14.19
C PHE A 61 4.77 16.92 14.80
N ASN A 62 3.45 17.15 14.65
CA ASN A 62 2.78 18.31 15.22
C ASN A 62 2.71 18.29 16.75
N SER A 63 2.66 17.12 17.40
CA SER A 63 2.64 17.03 18.87
C SER A 63 3.99 17.33 19.51
N GLY A 64 5.08 17.34 18.75
CA GLY A 64 6.44 17.49 19.30
C GLY A 64 6.86 16.33 20.18
N SER A 65 6.28 15.14 19.96
CA SER A 65 6.61 13.95 20.74
C SER A 65 8.03 13.50 20.43
N GLU A 66 8.88 13.52 21.45
CA GLU A 66 10.27 13.07 21.38
C GLU A 66 10.46 11.81 22.23
N PHE A 67 11.38 10.95 21.80
CA PHE A 67 11.84 9.81 22.58
C PHE A 67 13.37 9.88 22.72
N ILE A 68 13.88 9.36 23.83
CA ILE A 68 15.32 9.35 24.12
C ILE A 68 15.89 8.01 23.64
N VAL A 69 16.82 8.06 22.69
CA VAL A 69 17.61 6.89 22.25
C VAL A 69 19.07 7.29 22.17
N PHE A 70 19.96 6.47 22.73
CA PHE A 70 21.41 6.75 22.83
C PHE A 70 21.75 8.12 23.42
N GLY A 71 20.92 8.66 24.32
CA GLY A 71 21.13 9.96 24.96
C GLY A 71 20.73 11.18 24.11
N TYR A 72 20.18 10.96 22.91
CA TYR A 72 19.67 12.02 22.03
C TYR A 72 18.15 11.98 21.94
N ASN A 73 17.52 13.15 21.90
CA ASN A 73 16.09 13.27 21.65
C ASN A 73 15.82 13.16 20.14
N HIS A 74 15.04 12.17 19.76
CA HIS A 74 14.60 11.95 18.39
C HIS A 74 13.08 12.08 18.29
N SER A 75 12.59 12.58 17.16
CA SER A 75 11.15 12.73 16.94
C SER A 75 10.50 11.36 16.75
N VAL A 76 9.42 11.07 17.49
CA VAL A 76 8.61 9.84 17.32
C VAL A 76 8.13 9.69 15.87
N ALA A 77 7.89 10.80 15.17
CA ALA A 77 7.52 10.82 13.76
C ALA A 77 8.58 10.17 12.85
N ALA A 78 9.87 10.25 13.19
CA ALA A 78 10.95 9.63 12.43
C ALA A 78 10.92 8.09 12.54
N ILE A 79 10.66 7.54 13.73
CA ILE A 79 10.45 6.09 13.91
C ILE A 79 9.20 5.63 13.15
N LEU A 80 8.11 6.40 13.20
CA LEU A 80 6.89 6.05 12.47
C LEU A 80 7.12 6.05 10.96
N ALA A 81 7.90 6.99 10.42
CA ALA A 81 8.31 7.01 9.02
C ALA A 81 9.20 5.80 8.64
N LEU A 82 10.11 5.41 9.53
CA LEU A 82 10.92 4.19 9.35
C LEU A 82 10.03 2.94 9.36
N GLY A 83 9.11 2.83 10.33
CA GLY A 83 8.15 1.73 10.42
C GLY A 83 7.25 1.64 9.18
N ALA A 84 6.75 2.77 8.69
CA ALA A 84 6.01 2.85 7.44
C ALA A 84 6.83 2.34 6.23
N SER A 85 8.12 2.68 6.17
CA SER A 85 9.04 2.22 5.13
C SER A 85 9.22 0.69 5.16
N VAL A 86 9.37 0.11 6.36
CA VAL A 86 9.48 -1.34 6.53
C VAL A 86 8.18 -2.04 6.14
N VAL A 87 7.03 -1.55 6.62
CA VAL A 87 5.72 -2.13 6.25
C VAL A 87 5.49 -2.03 4.74
N TRP A 88 5.84 -0.91 4.12
CA TRP A 88 5.74 -0.72 2.67
C TRP A 88 6.59 -1.74 1.90
N LEU A 89 7.82 -2.02 2.37
CA LEU A 89 8.66 -3.08 1.81
C LEU A 89 8.06 -4.47 1.99
N LEU A 90 7.40 -4.77 3.11
CA LEU A 90 6.69 -6.04 3.29
C LEU A 90 5.56 -6.19 2.25
N PHE A 91 4.78 -5.12 2.02
CA PHE A 91 3.77 -5.11 0.96
C PHE A 91 4.37 -5.30 -0.43
N TYR A 92 5.53 -4.72 -0.70
CA TYR A 92 6.27 -4.96 -1.94
C TYR A 92 6.64 -6.44 -2.10
N PHE A 93 7.14 -7.09 -1.04
CA PHE A 93 7.47 -8.51 -1.08
C PHE A 93 6.26 -9.37 -1.39
N VAL A 94 5.15 -9.12 -0.71
CA VAL A 94 3.90 -9.85 -0.93
C VAL A 94 3.37 -9.63 -2.36
N ASP A 95 3.31 -8.39 -2.84
CA ASP A 95 2.79 -8.09 -4.18
C ASP A 95 3.66 -8.71 -5.28
N VAL A 96 4.97 -8.42 -5.27
CA VAL A 96 5.87 -8.73 -6.40
C VAL A 96 6.45 -10.13 -6.34
N TYR A 97 6.76 -10.67 -5.16
CA TYR A 97 7.41 -11.98 -5.06
C TYR A 97 6.44 -13.11 -4.75
N TRP A 98 5.26 -12.84 -4.19
CA TRP A 98 4.28 -13.89 -3.90
C TRP A 98 3.14 -13.91 -4.90
N TYR A 99 2.41 -12.80 -5.07
CA TYR A 99 1.21 -12.80 -5.92
C TYR A 99 1.50 -12.67 -7.41
N HIS A 100 2.43 -11.80 -7.80
CA HIS A 100 2.76 -11.61 -9.21
C HIS A 100 3.20 -12.90 -9.94
N PRO A 101 4.04 -13.79 -9.34
CA PRO A 101 4.37 -15.07 -9.98
C PRO A 101 3.18 -16.01 -10.15
N LEU A 102 2.18 -15.97 -9.26
CA LEU A 102 0.95 -16.77 -9.37
C LEU A 102 0.12 -16.34 -10.58
N LEU A 103 -0.06 -15.02 -10.75
CA LEU A 103 -0.72 -14.47 -11.93
C LEU A 103 0.05 -14.84 -13.21
N LEU A 104 1.37 -14.67 -13.21
CA LEU A 104 2.20 -14.99 -14.36
C LEU A 104 2.13 -16.48 -14.73
N GLY A 105 2.05 -17.38 -13.74
CA GLY A 105 1.87 -18.81 -13.95
C GLY A 105 0.55 -19.13 -14.64
N ALA A 106 -0.56 -18.55 -14.18
CA ALA A 106 -1.88 -18.72 -14.78
C ALA A 106 -1.94 -18.18 -16.22
N VAL A 107 -1.31 -17.03 -16.48
CA VAL A 107 -1.17 -16.44 -17.83
C VAL A 107 -0.39 -17.34 -18.76
N LYS A 108 0.78 -17.85 -18.34
CA LYS A 108 1.60 -18.77 -19.15
C LYS A 108 0.83 -20.05 -19.51
N LYS A 109 0.08 -20.61 -18.56
CA LYS A 109 -0.73 -21.80 -18.82
C LYS A 109 -1.89 -21.50 -19.77
N GLY A 110 -2.51 -20.31 -19.65
CA GLY A 110 -3.53 -19.84 -20.58
C GLY A 110 -3.01 -19.71 -22.01
N LEU A 111 -1.84 -19.09 -22.20
CA LEU A 111 -1.19 -18.98 -23.51
C LEU A 111 -0.94 -20.34 -24.16
N ALA A 112 -0.39 -21.30 -23.41
CA ALA A 112 -0.13 -22.63 -23.92
C ALA A 112 -1.43 -23.35 -24.35
N LEU A 113 -2.51 -23.16 -23.58
CA LEU A 113 -3.80 -23.77 -23.89
C LEU A 113 -4.50 -23.09 -25.08
N GLU A 114 -4.41 -21.77 -25.21
CA GLU A 114 -4.91 -21.04 -26.37
C GLU A 114 -4.23 -21.50 -27.65
N GLN A 115 -2.91 -21.71 -27.62
CA GLN A 115 -2.15 -22.25 -28.76
C GLN A 115 -2.56 -23.68 -29.13
N GLU A 116 -2.86 -24.53 -28.14
CA GLU A 116 -3.31 -25.91 -28.36
C GLU A 116 -4.70 -25.98 -29.00
N ILE A 117 -5.60 -25.06 -28.65
CA ILE A 117 -7.01 -25.07 -29.11
C ILE A 117 -7.20 -24.18 -30.35
N ALA A 118 -6.24 -23.33 -30.71
CA ALA A 118 -6.35 -22.39 -31.82
C ALA A 118 -6.69 -23.03 -33.18
N SER A 119 -6.30 -24.30 -33.41
CA SER A 119 -6.67 -25.04 -34.62
C SER A 119 -8.16 -25.38 -34.68
N ASP A 120 -8.77 -25.63 -33.51
CA ASP A 120 -10.16 -26.06 -33.38
C ASP A 120 -11.10 -24.84 -33.24
N ILE A 121 -10.61 -23.76 -32.60
CA ILE A 121 -11.38 -22.54 -32.32
C ILE A 121 -10.53 -21.32 -32.70
N PRO A 122 -10.76 -20.73 -33.88
CA PRO A 122 -10.06 -19.50 -34.26
C PRO A 122 -10.45 -18.35 -33.31
N ASN A 123 -9.48 -17.45 -33.05
CA ASN A 123 -9.65 -16.26 -32.21
C ASN A 123 -9.88 -16.50 -30.70
N ILE A 124 -9.43 -17.62 -30.14
CA ILE A 124 -9.46 -17.88 -28.69
C ILE A 124 -8.31 -17.16 -27.92
N ASN A 125 -7.51 -16.36 -28.59
CA ASN A 125 -6.22 -15.81 -28.15
C ASN A 125 -6.30 -14.55 -27.26
N LEU A 126 -7.18 -14.59 -26.25
CA LEU A 126 -7.38 -13.48 -25.31
C LEU A 126 -6.11 -13.18 -24.50
N THR A 127 -5.49 -14.22 -23.93
CA THR A 127 -4.32 -14.08 -23.07
C THR A 127 -3.13 -13.52 -23.86
N GLU A 128 -2.95 -13.97 -25.11
CA GLU A 128 -1.93 -13.46 -26.03
C GLU A 128 -2.15 -11.98 -26.36
N THR A 129 -3.39 -11.63 -26.72
CA THR A 129 -3.76 -10.25 -27.08
C THR A 129 -3.51 -9.28 -25.93
N ILE A 130 -3.85 -9.68 -24.70
CA ILE A 130 -3.59 -8.88 -23.49
C ILE A 130 -2.08 -8.74 -23.24
N GLY A 131 -1.33 -9.85 -23.34
CA GLY A 131 0.12 -9.87 -23.16
C GLY A 131 0.84 -8.92 -24.12
N ASN A 132 0.49 -8.97 -25.40
CA ASN A 132 1.08 -8.12 -26.45
C ASN A 132 0.68 -6.64 -26.33
N SER A 133 -0.48 -6.35 -25.73
CA SER A 133 -0.96 -4.98 -25.48
C SER A 133 -0.42 -4.37 -24.18
N SER A 134 0.17 -5.18 -23.29
CA SER A 134 0.66 -4.76 -21.97
C SER A 134 1.96 -3.94 -21.95
N PRO A 135 2.99 -4.17 -22.80
CA PRO A 135 4.21 -3.38 -22.75
C PRO A 135 3.91 -1.93 -23.11
N LYS A 136 4.18 -1.03 -22.15
CA LYS A 136 4.07 0.43 -22.34
C LYS A 136 5.43 1.03 -22.05
N ASN A 137 5.95 1.81 -22.99
CA ASN A 137 7.15 2.60 -22.79
C ASN A 137 6.83 3.76 -21.84
N ILE A 138 7.47 3.78 -20.67
CA ILE A 138 7.34 4.87 -19.70
C ILE A 138 8.61 5.72 -19.78
N LEU A 139 8.42 6.95 -20.27
CA LEU A 139 9.38 8.05 -20.33
C LEU A 139 10.81 7.65 -20.80
N CYS A 140 11.73 7.35 -19.87
CA CYS A 140 13.14 7.04 -20.18
C CYS A 140 13.46 5.53 -20.22
N TRP A 141 12.52 4.65 -19.85
CA TRP A 141 12.74 3.20 -19.83
C TRP A 141 11.97 2.52 -20.96
N LYS A 142 12.71 2.12 -22.01
CA LYS A 142 12.21 1.28 -23.10
C LYS A 142 12.09 -0.18 -22.63
N ASN A 143 11.03 -0.88 -23.02
CA ASN A 143 10.76 -2.30 -22.72
C ASN A 143 10.49 -2.64 -21.24
N MET A 144 9.76 -1.79 -20.51
CA MET A 144 9.42 -2.06 -19.11
C MET A 144 8.24 -3.06 -19.00
N HIS A 145 8.57 -4.32 -18.70
CA HIS A 145 7.59 -5.37 -18.38
C HIS A 145 6.83 -5.05 -17.08
N SER A 146 5.73 -5.76 -16.80
CA SER A 146 4.84 -5.52 -15.65
C SER A 146 5.58 -5.43 -14.30
N THR A 147 6.59 -6.28 -14.10
CA THR A 147 7.48 -6.26 -12.92
C THR A 147 8.24 -4.94 -12.76
N GLY A 148 8.70 -4.32 -13.85
CA GLY A 148 9.38 -3.03 -13.81
C GLY A 148 8.45 -1.88 -13.42
N LYS A 149 7.17 -1.93 -13.82
CA LYS A 149 6.16 -0.94 -13.44
C LYS A 149 5.86 -1.01 -11.93
N ALA A 150 5.72 -2.22 -11.39
CA ALA A 150 5.52 -2.43 -9.96
C ALA A 150 6.75 -1.96 -9.16
N ASN A 151 7.96 -2.35 -9.57
CA ASN A 151 9.19 -1.92 -8.92
C ASN A 151 9.31 -0.39 -8.86
N LEU A 152 9.05 0.31 -9.98
CA LEU A 152 9.10 1.76 -10.02
C LEU A 152 8.13 2.40 -9.02
N PHE A 153 6.91 1.89 -8.91
CA PHE A 153 5.90 2.38 -7.97
C PHE A 153 6.38 2.21 -6.52
N TYR A 154 6.81 1.01 -6.14
CA TYR A 154 7.22 0.72 -4.76
C TYR A 154 8.50 1.46 -4.35
N PHE A 155 9.54 1.47 -5.21
CA PHE A 155 10.77 2.19 -4.92
C PHE A 155 10.57 3.71 -4.96
N GLY A 156 9.67 4.21 -5.80
CA GLY A 156 9.27 5.62 -5.81
C GLY A 156 8.69 6.04 -4.45
N VAL A 157 7.67 5.34 -3.97
CA VAL A 157 7.06 5.61 -2.66
C VAL A 157 8.06 5.40 -1.51
N LEU A 158 8.88 4.36 -1.56
CA LEU A 158 9.91 4.11 -0.56
C LEU A 158 10.92 5.27 -0.48
N SER A 159 11.37 5.78 -1.63
CA SER A 159 12.32 6.90 -1.68
C SER A 159 11.77 8.15 -1.00
N VAL A 160 10.47 8.45 -1.19
CA VAL A 160 9.77 9.55 -0.53
C VAL A 160 9.69 9.32 0.98
N LEU A 161 9.32 8.11 1.43
CA LEU A 161 9.26 7.78 2.86
C LEU A 161 10.62 7.90 3.55
N LEU A 162 11.69 7.44 2.90
CA LEU A 162 13.05 7.58 3.42
C LEU A 162 13.50 9.04 3.46
N ALA A 163 13.16 9.84 2.44
CA ALA A 163 13.44 11.27 2.44
C ALA A 163 12.72 11.99 3.60
N ILE A 164 11.45 11.66 3.85
CA ILE A 164 10.69 12.18 5.00
C ILE A 164 11.35 11.74 6.31
N CYS A 165 11.75 10.48 6.43
CA CYS A 165 12.42 9.96 7.61
C CYS A 165 13.72 10.73 7.90
N ILE A 166 14.59 10.92 6.89
CA ILE A 166 15.83 11.70 7.01
C ILE A 166 15.53 13.15 7.39
N ALA A 167 14.54 13.78 6.75
CA ALA A 167 14.13 15.14 7.09
C ALA A 167 13.69 15.24 8.56
N LEU A 168 12.89 14.30 9.06
CA LEU A 168 12.43 14.29 10.46
C LEU A 168 13.54 13.99 11.48
N PHE A 169 14.65 13.39 11.06
CA PHE A 169 15.84 13.27 11.89
C PHE A 169 16.62 14.59 12.01
N ILE A 170 16.58 15.43 10.96
CA ILE A 170 17.30 16.71 10.91
C ILE A 170 16.46 17.84 11.52
N PHE A 171 15.16 17.90 11.18
CA PHE A 171 14.25 18.96 11.58
C PHE A 171 13.58 18.62 12.91
N LYS A 172 13.78 19.47 13.92
CA LYS A 172 13.04 19.37 15.18
C LYS A 172 11.60 19.84 14.99
N ALA A 173 10.68 19.20 15.71
CA ALA A 173 9.29 19.59 15.72
C ALA A 173 9.13 21.05 16.20
N PRO A 174 8.13 21.78 15.70
CA PRO A 174 7.88 23.15 16.14
C PRO A 174 7.60 23.17 17.65
N GLN A 175 8.34 24.00 18.40
CA GLN A 175 8.05 24.22 19.82
C GLN A 175 6.70 24.91 19.95
N LYS A 176 5.70 24.18 20.46
CA LYS A 176 4.43 24.76 20.87
C LYS A 176 4.63 25.51 22.19
N THR A 177 5.08 26.76 22.11
CA THR A 177 5.10 27.64 23.27
C THR A 177 3.67 27.93 23.67
N ASN A 178 3.16 27.23 24.69
CA ASN A 178 1.86 27.52 25.28
C ASN A 178 1.92 28.95 25.83
N GLN A 179 1.30 29.90 25.14
CA GLN A 179 1.25 31.30 25.59
C GLN A 179 0.57 31.43 26.97
N LEU A 180 -0.19 30.42 27.39
CA LEU A 180 -0.81 30.32 28.71
C LEU A 180 0.20 30.04 29.84
N ASN A 181 1.31 29.35 29.58
CA ASN A 181 2.38 29.12 30.56
C ASN A 181 3.22 30.39 30.84
N LYS A 182 3.10 31.43 30.01
CA LYS A 182 3.71 32.74 30.31
C LYS A 182 2.93 33.52 31.36
N ILE A 183 1.69 33.13 31.65
CA ILE A 183 0.86 33.75 32.66
C ILE A 183 0.88 32.83 33.88
N ASN A 184 1.98 32.85 34.64
CA ASN A 184 2.01 32.28 35.99
C ASN A 184 1.12 33.14 36.89
N ILE A 185 -0.19 32.95 36.83
CA ILE A 185 -1.12 33.63 37.73
C ILE A 185 -1.10 32.88 39.06
N GLU A 186 -0.34 33.40 40.03
CA GLU A 186 -0.43 32.92 41.40
C GLU A 186 -1.60 33.65 42.08
N ALA A 187 -2.68 32.90 42.34
CA ALA A 187 -3.82 33.39 43.11
C ALA A 187 -3.67 32.91 44.56
N THR A 188 -3.42 33.85 45.48
CA THR A 188 -3.41 33.54 46.91
C THR A 188 -4.73 33.97 47.52
N CYS A 189 -5.53 33.00 47.96
CA CYS A 189 -6.82 33.25 48.58
C CYS A 189 -6.74 33.02 50.10
N THR A 190 -7.05 34.06 50.88
CA THR A 190 -7.14 33.98 52.34
C THR A 190 -8.59 34.10 52.79
N ARG A 191 -9.01 33.25 53.73
CA ARG A 191 -10.36 33.27 54.30
C ARG A 191 -10.45 34.39 55.35
N ASN A 192 -11.53 35.15 55.34
CA ASN A 192 -11.74 36.22 56.31
C ASN A 192 -12.00 35.61 57.71
N SER A 193 -11.49 36.25 58.77
CA SER A 193 -11.57 35.79 60.18
C SER A 193 -12.99 35.57 60.69
N ASN A 194 -13.98 36.21 60.08
CA ASN A 194 -15.40 36.05 60.40
C ASN A 194 -16.10 34.93 59.60
N TYR A 195 -15.36 34.11 58.84
CA TYR A 195 -15.85 33.02 57.98
C TYR A 195 -16.89 33.38 56.90
N ASN A 196 -17.29 34.66 56.81
CA ASN A 196 -18.33 35.17 55.91
C ASN A 196 -17.84 35.54 54.50
N GLY A 197 -16.58 35.25 54.16
CA GLY A 197 -16.05 35.52 52.83
C GLY A 197 -14.60 35.07 52.61
N VAL A 198 -14.18 35.04 51.35
CA VAL A 198 -12.80 34.73 50.92
C VAL A 198 -12.28 35.95 50.17
N ASN A 199 -11.05 36.38 50.46
CA ASN A 199 -10.37 37.43 49.73
C ASN A 199 -9.24 36.80 48.90
N CYS A 200 -9.25 37.01 47.59
CA CYS A 200 -8.26 36.45 46.68
C CYS A 200 -7.46 37.59 46.05
N ILE A 201 -6.13 37.53 46.22
CA ILE A 201 -5.20 38.45 45.57
C ILE A 201 -4.60 37.70 44.38
N ILE A 202 -4.81 38.26 43.19
CA ILE A 202 -4.26 37.74 41.94
C ILE A 202 -2.99 38.55 41.67
N ALA A 203 -1.82 37.94 41.84
CA ALA A 203 -0.55 38.56 41.50
C ALA A 203 -0.06 38.02 40.15
N SER A 204 0.26 38.91 39.22
CA SER A 204 1.12 38.56 38.09
C SER A 204 2.56 38.76 38.55
N PRO A 205 3.46 37.77 38.40
CA PRO A 205 4.87 38.01 38.64
C PRO A 205 5.32 39.14 37.71
N SER A 206 5.84 40.22 38.28
CA SER A 206 6.56 41.23 37.52
C SER A 206 7.77 40.53 36.88
N ASN A 207 7.96 40.76 35.59
CA ASN A 207 9.18 40.38 34.88
C ASN A 207 10.37 41.14 35.48
N ASP A 208 10.87 40.70 36.64
CA ASP A 208 12.23 40.97 37.05
C ASP A 208 13.06 39.82 36.50
N ASN A 209 13.67 40.06 35.33
CA ASN A 209 15.08 39.72 35.08
C ASN A 209 15.51 40.32 33.74
N LYS A 210 16.54 41.16 33.86
CA LYS A 210 17.33 41.82 32.82
C LYS A 210 18.25 40.81 32.13
#